data_AF-A0A6A1UN05-F1
#
_entry.id   AF-A0A6A1UN05-F1
#
_cell.length_a   1.000
_cell.length_b   1.000
_cell.length_c   1.000
_cell.angle_alpha   90.00
_cell.angle_beta   90.00
_cell.angle_gamma   90.00
#
_symmetry.space_group_name_H-M   'P 1'
#
loop_
_entity.id
_entity.type
_entity.pdbx_description
1 polymer ?
#
loop_
_entity_poly.entity_id
_entity_poly.type
_entity_poly.pdbx_seq_one_letter_code
_entity_poly.pdbx_strand_id
1 'polypeptide(L)'
;MAAVPAVAVNGVRVGISSQAYLESKAVKETKVLISDLCRQFYNLGWVSGTGGSITIKVHDDSIPKPQQLVIMSPSGVQKERMLPEDMYVLSPDGSFVWEPSPKPYPHKPPKCSDCGPLFLKSVWRSS
;
A
#
# COMPACT_ATOMS: atom_id res chain seq x y z
N MET A 1 3.44 43.25 9.77
CA MET A 1 2.91 42.06 10.48
C MET A 1 1.45 41.90 10.08
N ALA A 2 1.17 41.21 8.97
CA ALA A 2 -0.20 40.99 8.50
C ALA A 2 -0.67 39.63 9.02
N ALA A 3 -1.72 39.64 9.84
CA ALA A 3 -2.43 38.44 10.26
C ALA A 3 -3.18 37.87 9.04
N VAL A 4 -2.89 36.63 8.68
CA VAL A 4 -3.61 35.90 7.64
C VAL A 4 -4.86 35.28 8.29
N PRO A 5 -6.07 35.49 7.74
CA PRO A 5 -7.28 35.03 8.41
C PRO A 5 -7.42 33.51 8.27
N ALA A 6 -7.92 32.88 9.34
CA ALA A 6 -8.36 31.50 9.30
C ALA A 6 -9.57 31.39 8.35
N VAL A 7 -9.36 30.73 7.21
CA VAL A 7 -10.45 30.36 6.31
C VAL A 7 -11.13 29.11 6.88
N ALA A 8 -12.26 29.33 7.54
CA ALA A 8 -13.22 28.28 7.84
C ALA A 8 -13.93 27.88 6.54
N VAL A 9 -13.56 26.75 5.97
CA VAL A 9 -14.33 26.06 4.92
C VAL A 9 -14.74 24.72 5.47
N ASN A 10 -16.04 24.61 5.74
CA ASN A 10 -16.84 23.39 5.90
C ASN A 10 -16.07 22.06 5.97
N GLY A 11 -15.77 21.61 7.19
CA GLY A 11 -16.05 20.25 7.69
C GLY A 11 -15.60 19.00 6.93
N VAL A 12 -14.86 19.10 5.83
CA VAL A 12 -14.34 17.96 5.08
C VAL A 12 -12.88 17.79 5.42
N ARG A 13 -12.61 16.70 6.14
CA ARG A 13 -11.28 16.24 6.50
C ARG A 13 -10.51 16.02 5.20
N VAL A 14 -9.57 16.91 4.88
CA VAL A 14 -8.65 16.75 3.76
C VAL A 14 -7.69 15.63 4.14
N GLY A 15 -8.06 14.40 3.80
CA GLY A 15 -7.32 13.20 4.19
C GLY A 15 -7.88 11.96 3.53
N ILE A 16 -8.03 11.97 2.20
CA ILE A 16 -8.45 10.79 1.44
C ILE A 16 -7.78 10.93 0.06
N SER A 17 -6.90 10.01 -0.32
CA SER A 17 -6.53 9.90 -1.74
C SER A 17 -7.82 9.69 -2.52
N SER A 18 -8.08 10.50 -3.56
CA SER A 18 -9.32 10.38 -4.32
C SER A 18 -9.52 8.94 -4.82
N GLN A 19 -10.77 8.47 -4.87
CA GLN A 19 -11.09 7.15 -5.44
C GLN A 19 -10.44 6.97 -6.83
N ALA A 20 -10.38 8.05 -7.60
CA ALA A 20 -9.70 8.09 -8.89
C ALA A 20 -8.19 7.76 -8.81
N TYR A 21 -7.49 8.20 -7.76
CA TYR A 21 -6.08 7.86 -7.59
C TYR A 21 -5.90 6.38 -7.21
N LEU A 22 -6.76 5.83 -6.35
CA LEU A 22 -6.73 4.39 -6.01
C LEU A 22 -6.94 3.49 -7.23
N GLU A 23 -7.73 3.96 -8.19
CA GLU A 23 -8.02 3.24 -9.44
C GLU A 23 -7.06 3.59 -10.58
N SER A 24 -6.04 4.42 -10.32
CA SER A 24 -5.08 4.85 -11.33
C SER A 24 -4.27 3.69 -11.89
N LYS A 25 -3.75 3.91 -13.11
CA LYS A 25 -2.87 2.95 -13.79
C LYS A 25 -1.62 2.66 -12.95
N ALA A 26 -1.00 3.68 -12.36
CA ALA A 26 0.21 3.53 -11.55
C ALA A 26 -0.02 2.63 -10.33
N VAL A 27 -1.15 2.78 -9.64
CA VAL A 27 -1.50 1.93 -8.49
C VAL A 27 -1.72 0.48 -8.94
N LYS A 28 -2.47 0.27 -10.03
CA LYS A 28 -2.73 -1.07 -10.59
C LYS A 28 -1.44 -1.77 -11.01
N GLU A 29 -0.56 -1.08 -11.74
CA GLU A 29 0.73 -1.62 -12.17
C GLU A 29 1.64 -1.95 -10.99
N THR A 30 1.62 -1.13 -9.94
CA THR A 30 2.39 -1.40 -8.71
C THR A 30 1.89 -2.66 -7.99
N LYS A 31 0.57 -2.88 -7.91
CA LYS A 31 0.00 -4.10 -7.33
C LYS A 31 0.40 -5.36 -8.11
N VAL A 32 0.39 -5.28 -9.45
CA VAL A 32 0.85 -6.37 -10.32
C VAL A 32 2.34 -6.64 -10.10
N LEU A 33 3.17 -5.59 -10.09
CA LEU A 33 4.61 -5.72 -9.85
C LEU A 33 4.92 -6.43 -8.54
N ILE A 34 4.27 -6.03 -7.43
CA ILE A 34 4.48 -6.69 -6.13
C ILE A 34 4.10 -8.18 -6.21
N SER A 35 2.98 -8.50 -6.84
CA SER A 35 2.50 -9.89 -6.99
C SER A 35 3.51 -10.74 -7.77
N ASP A 36 4.05 -10.19 -8.86
CA ASP A 36 5.04 -10.86 -9.70
C ASP A 36 6.38 -11.05 -8.98
N LEU A 37 6.85 -10.05 -8.24
CA LEU A 37 8.06 -10.15 -7.43
C LEU A 37 7.91 -11.20 -6.33
N CYS A 38 6.76 -11.26 -5.64
CA CYS A 38 6.50 -12.30 -4.65
C CYS A 38 6.56 -13.71 -5.27
N ARG A 39 5.99 -13.90 -6.45
CA ARG A 39 6.04 -15.18 -7.17
C ARG A 39 7.46 -15.53 -7.62
N GLN A 40 8.21 -14.55 -8.14
CA GLN A 40 9.60 -14.76 -8.55
C GLN A 40 10.49 -15.13 -7.36
N PHE A 41 10.41 -14.41 -6.24
CA PHE A 41 11.21 -14.69 -5.05
C PHE A 41 10.87 -16.05 -4.44
N TYR A 42 9.60 -16.47 -4.50
CA TYR A 42 9.22 -17.81 -4.10
C TYR A 42 9.87 -18.86 -5.01
N ASN A 43 9.77 -18.69 -6.33
CA ASN A 43 10.37 -19.63 -7.31
C ASN A 43 11.89 -19.73 -7.19
N LEU A 44 12.56 -18.65 -6.79
CA LEU A 44 13.99 -18.62 -6.51
C LEU A 44 14.37 -19.22 -5.15
N GLY A 45 13.39 -19.58 -4.32
CA GLY A 45 13.61 -20.13 -2.97
C GLY A 45 14.03 -19.08 -1.93
N TRP A 46 13.90 -17.79 -2.22
CA TRP A 46 14.30 -16.69 -1.33
C TRP A 46 13.26 -16.39 -0.24
N VAL A 47 12.00 -16.73 -0.50
CA VAL A 47 10.90 -16.65 0.48
C VAL A 47 10.13 -17.95 0.48
N SER A 48 9.79 -18.47 1.66
CA SER A 48 9.04 -19.71 1.81
C SER A 48 7.68 -19.47 2.47
N GLY A 49 6.63 -20.07 1.90
CA GLY A 49 5.28 -20.06 2.48
C GLY A 49 4.70 -18.65 2.61
N THR A 50 4.53 -18.17 3.84
CA THR A 50 3.93 -16.86 4.17
C THR A 50 4.95 -15.80 4.58
N GLY A 51 6.25 -16.15 4.59
CA GLY A 51 7.33 -15.27 5.02
C GLY A 51 7.63 -14.13 4.04
N GLY A 52 8.05 -12.98 4.57
CA GLY A 52 8.43 -11.79 3.80
C GLY A 52 7.27 -10.85 3.48
N SER A 53 7.57 -9.56 3.28
CA SER A 53 6.63 -8.57 2.76
C SER A 53 7.37 -7.62 1.83
N ILE A 54 6.72 -7.26 0.73
CA ILE A 54 7.19 -6.24 -0.20
C ILE A 54 6.30 -5.01 -0.01
N THR A 55 6.94 -3.85 0.10
CA THR A 55 6.28 -2.56 0.20
C THR A 55 6.87 -1.64 -0.86
N ILE A 56 6.02 -1.05 -1.70
CA ILE A 56 6.45 -0.14 -2.78
C ILE A 56 5.65 1.15 -2.69
N LYS A 57 6.35 2.28 -2.76
CA LYS A 57 5.73 3.59 -2.94
C LYS A 57 5.35 3.77 -4.41
N VAL A 58 4.10 4.09 -4.69
CA VAL A 58 3.57 4.25 -6.04
C VAL A 58 4.30 5.41 -6.72
N HIS A 59 4.94 5.14 -7.84
CA HIS A 59 5.59 6.17 -8.63
C HIS A 59 4.60 6.73 -9.65
N ASP A 60 4.05 7.90 -9.34
CA ASP A 60 3.15 8.64 -10.21
C ASP A 60 3.63 10.09 -10.31
N ASP A 61 4.13 10.49 -11.48
CA ASP A 61 4.70 11.83 -11.72
C ASP A 61 3.65 12.95 -11.60
N SER A 62 2.36 12.62 -11.70
CA SER A 62 1.27 13.57 -11.52
C SER A 62 0.97 13.87 -10.05
N ILE A 63 1.51 13.08 -9.12
CA ILE A 63 1.29 13.21 -7.68
C ILE A 63 2.59 13.60 -6.99
N PRO A 64 2.61 14.69 -6.18
CA PRO A 64 3.79 15.06 -5.41
C PRO A 64 4.32 13.89 -4.58
N LYS A 65 5.64 13.66 -4.58
CA LYS A 65 6.27 12.54 -3.86
C LYS A 65 5.80 12.36 -2.40
N PRO A 66 5.60 13.41 -1.58
CA PRO A 66 5.10 13.24 -0.21
C PRO A 66 3.65 12.72 -0.12
N GLN A 67 2.90 12.79 -1.22
CA GLN A 67 1.48 12.44 -1.29
C GLN A 67 1.24 11.11 -2.02
N GLN A 68 2.29 10.45 -2.50
CA GLN A 68 2.17 9.17 -3.19
C GLN A 68 1.76 8.05 -2.22
N LEU A 69 0.89 7.16 -2.72
CA LEU A 69 0.40 6.01 -1.98
C LEU A 69 1.49 4.96 -1.78
N VAL A 70 1.30 4.10 -0.80
CA VAL A 70 2.18 2.96 -0.52
C VAL A 70 1.37 1.68 -0.67
N ILE A 71 1.87 0.75 -1.48
CA ILE A 71 1.28 -0.58 -1.65
C ILE A 71 2.07 -1.58 -0.83
N MET A 72 1.38 -2.38 -0.02
CA MET A 72 2.00 -3.36 0.87
C MET A 72 1.40 -4.74 0.66
N SER A 73 2.27 -5.73 0.47
CA SER A 73 1.84 -7.13 0.40
C SER A 73 1.32 -7.62 1.77
N PRO A 74 0.28 -8.46 1.79
CA PRO A 74 -0.23 -9.03 3.03
C PRO A 74 0.76 -10.06 3.60
N SER A 75 0.77 -10.15 4.93
CA SER A 75 1.37 -11.25 5.67
C SER A 75 0.37 -12.41 5.77
N GLY A 76 0.89 -13.64 5.84
CA GLY A 76 0.04 -14.83 6.01
C GLY A 76 -0.60 -15.37 4.73
N VAL A 77 -0.37 -14.73 3.58
CA VAL A 77 -0.78 -15.23 2.26
C VAL A 77 0.39 -16.00 1.63
N GLN A 78 0.08 -17.15 1.03
CA GLN A 78 1.03 -17.94 0.22
C GLN A 78 1.54 -17.09 -0.95
N LYS A 79 2.86 -16.79 -0.96
CA LYS A 79 3.46 -15.86 -1.92
C LYS A 79 3.28 -16.29 -3.37
N GLU A 80 3.23 -17.59 -3.63
CA GLU A 80 3.00 -18.17 -4.95
C GLU A 80 1.57 -17.98 -5.49
N ARG A 81 0.61 -17.63 -4.62
CA ARG A 81 -0.80 -17.40 -4.97
C ARG A 81 -1.26 -15.95 -4.77
N MET A 82 -0.31 -15.03 -4.62
CA MET A 82 -0.58 -13.62 -4.36
C MET A 82 -1.15 -12.95 -5.60
N LEU A 83 -2.30 -12.29 -5.44
CA LEU A 83 -2.97 -11.51 -6.48
C LEU A 83 -2.85 -10.01 -6.21
N PRO A 84 -2.97 -9.14 -7.24
CA PRO A 84 -3.01 -7.70 -7.07
C PRO A 84 -4.10 -7.22 -6.09
N GLU A 85 -5.22 -7.94 -6.05
CA GLU A 85 -6.37 -7.72 -5.17
C GLU A 85 -6.12 -8.22 -3.74
N ASP A 86 -4.94 -8.73 -3.42
CA ASP A 86 -4.57 -9.08 -2.05
C ASP A 86 -3.78 -7.95 -1.35
N MET A 87 -3.48 -6.84 -2.05
CA MET A 87 -2.52 -5.81 -1.60
C MET A 87 -3.14 -4.65 -0.79
N TYR A 88 -2.64 -4.38 0.41
CA TYR A 88 -3.03 -3.17 1.15
C TYR A 88 -2.57 -1.90 0.44
N VAL A 89 -3.39 -0.85 0.50
CA VAL A 89 -3.03 0.49 0.05
C VAL A 89 -3.06 1.44 1.25
N LEU A 90 -1.93 2.07 1.52
CA LEU A 90 -1.75 3.00 2.61
C LEU A 90 -1.55 4.40 2.05
N SER A 91 -2.17 5.36 2.71
CA SER A 91 -1.92 6.77 2.50
C SER A 91 -0.55 7.16 3.06
N PRO A 92 -0.10 8.38 2.77
CA PRO A 92 1.24 8.76 3.17
C PRO A 92 1.40 8.91 4.70
N ASP A 93 0.34 9.27 5.42
CA ASP A 93 0.35 9.26 6.89
C ASP A 93 0.34 7.84 7.50
N GLY A 94 0.26 6.80 6.66
CA GLY A 94 0.24 5.41 7.08
C GLY A 94 -1.13 4.86 7.45
N SER A 95 -2.21 5.61 7.20
CA SER A 95 -3.56 5.08 7.36
C SER A 95 -3.95 4.13 6.20
N PHE A 96 -4.79 3.15 6.49
CA PHE A 96 -5.28 2.23 5.47
C PHE A 96 -6.34 2.95 4.63
N VAL A 97 -6.10 3.05 3.33
CA VAL A 97 -7.08 3.58 2.38
C VAL A 97 -7.83 2.45 1.68
N TRP A 98 -7.17 1.31 1.50
CA TRP A 98 -7.78 0.13 0.93
C TRP A 98 -7.26 -1.13 1.60
N GLU A 99 -8.19 -2.05 1.89
CA GLU A 99 -7.91 -3.34 2.48
C GLU A 99 -8.49 -4.46 1.61
N PRO A 100 -7.74 -5.55 1.41
CA PRO A 100 -8.22 -6.71 0.68
C PRO A 100 -9.38 -7.37 1.42
N SER A 101 -10.42 -7.77 0.67
CA SER A 101 -11.53 -8.53 1.23
C SER A 101 -11.04 -9.88 1.74
N PRO A 102 -11.54 -10.37 2.90
CA PRO A 102 -11.23 -11.72 3.36
C PRO A 102 -11.65 -12.75 2.32
N LYS A 103 -10.72 -13.60 1.87
CA LYS A 103 -11.10 -14.73 1.01
C LYS A 103 -11.97 -15.70 1.83
N PRO A 104 -13.04 -16.26 1.24
CA PRO A 104 -13.89 -17.23 1.93
C PRO A 104 -13.11 -18.49 2.31
N TYR A 105 -13.64 -19.22 3.31
CA TYR A 105 -13.06 -20.44 3.88
C TYR A 105 -12.57 -21.43 2.81
N PRO A 106 -11.41 -22.10 2.99
CA PRO A 106 -10.61 -22.29 4.22
C PRO A 106 -9.52 -21.23 4.44
N HIS A 107 -9.51 -20.14 3.67
CA HIS A 107 -8.45 -19.14 3.74
C HIS A 107 -8.62 -18.23 4.96
N LYS A 108 -7.56 -18.10 5.78
CA LYS A 108 -7.53 -17.10 6.84
C LYS A 108 -7.55 -15.69 6.19
N PRO A 109 -8.22 -14.70 6.80
CA PRO A 109 -8.18 -13.33 6.31
C PRO A 109 -6.73 -12.87 6.15
N PRO A 110 -6.39 -12.16 5.06
CA PRO A 110 -5.09 -11.54 4.93
C PRO A 110 -4.87 -10.61 6.14
N LYS A 111 -3.69 -10.69 6.74
CA LYS A 111 -3.28 -9.77 7.81
C LYS A 111 -2.27 -8.80 7.23
N CYS A 112 -2.37 -7.52 7.58
CA CYS A 112 -1.31 -6.57 7.26
C CYS A 112 -0.03 -7.00 7.97
N SER A 113 1.14 -6.72 7.38
CA SER A 113 2.40 -7.23 7.89
C SER A 113 2.74 -6.69 9.28
N ASP A 114 3.17 -7.56 10.19
CA ASP A 114 3.62 -7.19 11.54
C ASP A 114 4.83 -6.21 11.50
N CYS A 115 5.54 -6.15 10.37
CA CYS A 115 6.62 -5.19 10.12
C CYS A 115 6.14 -3.83 9.58
N GLY A 116 4.83 -3.63 9.38
CA GLY A 116 4.24 -2.43 8.77
C GLY A 116 4.79 -1.10 9.33
N PRO A 117 4.82 -0.90 10.67
CA PRO A 117 5.37 0.31 11.27
C PRO A 117 6.86 0.58 10.98
N LEU A 118 7.66 -0.47 10.72
CA LEU A 118 9.08 -0.34 10.38
C LEU A 118 9.28 0.03 8.91
N PHE A 119 8.49 -0.58 8.01
CA PHE A 119 8.56 -0.28 6.58
C PHE A 119 8.17 1.15 6.28
N LEU A 120 7.12 1.67 6.94
CA LEU A 120 6.73 3.07 6.80
C LEU A 120 7.94 3.97 7.11
N LYS A 121 8.58 3.84 8.26
CA LYS A 121 9.74 4.68 8.62
C LYS A 121 10.88 4.65 7.59
N SER A 122 11.13 3.52 6.93
CA SER A 122 12.16 3.38 5.90
C SER A 122 11.79 4.00 4.55
N VAL A 123 10.55 3.79 4.09
CA VAL A 123 10.02 4.38 2.85
C VAL A 123 9.93 5.90 2.97
N TRP A 124 9.58 6.40 4.15
CA TRP A 124 9.48 7.84 4.45
C TRP A 124 10.82 8.58 4.40
N ARG A 125 11.93 7.91 4.74
CA ARG A 125 13.25 8.54 4.87
C ARG A 125 14.05 8.61 3.57
N SER A 126 13.68 7.87 2.53
CA SER A 126 14.43 7.83 1.27
C SER A 126 14.00 8.91 0.25
N SER A 127 13.30 9.96 0.69
CA SER A 127 12.82 11.09 -0.14
C SER A 127 13.75 12.29 -0.05
#